data_AF-A0A0Q6XSI5-F1
#
_entry.id   AF-A0A0Q6XSI5-F1
#
_cell.length_a   1.000
_cell.length_b   1.000
_cell.length_c   1.000
_cell.angle_alpha   90.00
_cell.angle_beta   90.00
_cell.angle_gamma   90.00
#
_symmetry.space_group_name_H-M   'P 1'
#
loop_
_entity.id
_entity.type
_entity.pdbx_description
1 polymer ?
#
loop_
_entity_poly.entity_id
_entity_poly.type
_entity_poly.pdbx_seq_one_letter_code
_entity_poly.pdbx_strand_id
1 'polypeptide(L)'
;MTTQVNRVRAHLEAGKSITPLSAHGVYSISRLSSVIEDLRNEGMEIDTVLKYDEMGKQYGEYRERRPIGVHDLVQIKRGYGIGLPHWVRKLKSARVIGKNRDASLVRFIRGKNIDDVWVNDRELVNAD
;
A
#
# COMPACT_ATOMS: atom_id res chain seq x y z
N MET A 1 20.73 16.17 8.27
CA MET A 1 20.05 15.26 7.32
C MET A 1 20.66 15.44 5.94
N THR A 2 21.16 14.36 5.33
CA THR A 2 21.84 14.38 4.03
C THR A 2 20.85 14.60 2.88
N THR A 3 21.31 15.26 1.82
CA THR A 3 20.50 15.55 0.61
C THR A 3 19.96 14.30 -0.08
N GLN A 4 20.61 13.15 0.09
CA GLN A 4 20.21 11.86 -0.47
C GLN A 4 18.94 11.30 0.20
N VAL A 5 18.87 11.34 1.54
CA VAL A 5 17.70 10.87 2.31
C VAL A 5 16.47 11.68 1.93
N ASN A 6 16.59 13.01 1.84
CA ASN A 6 15.48 13.88 1.46
C ASN A 6 14.98 13.62 0.04
N ARG A 7 15.87 13.29 -0.91
CA ARG A 7 15.46 12.95 -2.29
C ARG A 7 14.69 11.64 -2.35
N VAL A 8 15.14 10.63 -1.62
CA VAL A 8 14.43 9.34 -1.52
C VAL A 8 13.11 9.53 -0.81
N ARG A 9 13.06 10.32 0.28
CA ARG A 9 11.83 10.67 0.98
C ARG A 9 10.80 11.27 0.03
N ALA A 10 11.16 12.34 -0.68
CA ALA A 10 10.25 13.01 -1.61
C ALA A 10 9.77 12.08 -2.75
N HIS A 11 10.63 11.16 -3.21
CA HIS A 11 10.26 10.18 -4.23
C HIS A 11 9.25 9.14 -3.70
N LEU A 12 9.47 8.65 -2.48
CA LEU A 12 8.56 7.71 -1.80
C LEU A 12 7.24 8.40 -1.44
N GLU A 13 7.28 9.62 -0.90
CA GLU A 13 6.12 10.48 -0.60
C GLU A 13 5.34 10.90 -1.84
N ALA A 14 5.93 10.82 -3.05
CA ALA A 14 5.19 10.98 -4.30
C ALA A 14 4.39 9.72 -4.69
N GLY A 15 4.48 8.64 -3.90
CA GLY A 15 3.80 7.37 -4.13
C GLY A 15 4.53 6.49 -5.14
N LYS A 16 5.79 6.81 -5.46
CA LYS A 16 6.61 6.03 -6.39
C LYS A 16 7.41 4.98 -5.62
N SER A 17 7.65 3.85 -6.27
CA SER A 17 8.60 2.87 -5.76
C SER A 17 10.02 3.18 -6.22
N ILE A 18 10.99 2.66 -5.48
CA ILE A 18 12.41 2.79 -5.78
C ILE A 18 13.12 1.45 -5.64
N THR A 19 13.96 1.13 -6.62
CA THR A 19 14.83 -0.06 -6.64
C THR A 19 16.30 0.36 -6.52
N PRO A 20 17.20 -0.51 -6.06
CA PRO A 20 18.64 -0.23 -5.98
C PRO A 20 19.22 0.24 -7.32
N LEU A 21 18.77 -0.36 -8.42
CA LEU A 21 19.20 0.00 -9.77
C LEU A 21 18.77 1.43 -10.13
N SER A 22 17.49 1.77 -9.91
CA SER A 22 16.98 3.13 -10.15
C SER A 22 17.62 4.17 -9.22
N ALA A 23 17.87 3.82 -7.96
CA ALA A 23 18.52 4.71 -7.01
C ALA A 23 19.97 5.02 -7.38
N HIS A 24 20.68 4.02 -7.89
CA HIS A 24 22.03 4.19 -8.39
C HIS A 24 22.05 5.08 -9.65
N GLY A 25 21.17 4.83 -10.62
CA GLY A 25 21.15 5.58 -11.88
C GLY A 25 20.63 7.02 -11.77
N VAL A 26 19.59 7.26 -10.96
CA VAL A 26 18.90 8.56 -10.89
C VAL A 26 19.48 9.45 -9.78
N TYR A 27 19.86 8.86 -8.65
CA TYR A 27 20.26 9.61 -7.45
C TYR A 27 21.72 9.41 -7.04
N SER A 28 22.49 8.60 -7.78
CA SER A 28 23.86 8.20 -7.45
C SER A 28 23.98 7.60 -6.04
N ILE A 29 22.95 6.88 -5.59
CA ILE A 29 22.91 6.25 -4.26
C ILE A 29 23.32 4.78 -4.40
N SER A 30 24.50 4.44 -3.88
CA SER A 30 25.02 3.06 -3.92
C SER A 30 24.49 2.17 -2.80
N ARG A 31 24.06 2.75 -1.67
CA ARG A 31 23.53 2.03 -0.49
C ARG A 31 22.10 2.47 -0.17
N LEU A 32 21.17 2.15 -1.08
CA LEU A 32 19.74 2.49 -0.90
C LEU A 32 19.18 1.91 0.41
N SER A 33 19.57 0.69 0.78
CA SER A 33 19.13 0.02 2.00
C SER A 33 19.43 0.83 3.27
N SER A 34 20.59 1.47 3.36
CA SER A 34 20.95 2.33 4.51
C SER A 34 20.04 3.55 4.59
N VAL A 35 19.73 4.18 3.45
CA VAL A 35 18.84 5.35 3.38
C VAL A 35 17.41 4.97 3.79
N ILE A 36 16.95 3.78 3.38
CA ILE A 36 15.63 3.27 3.79
C ILE A 36 15.60 2.98 5.29
N GLU A 37 16.69 2.48 5.87
CA GLU A 37 16.80 2.24 7.31
C GLU A 37 16.75 3.54 8.10
N ASP A 38 17.45 4.58 7.65
CA ASP A 38 17.36 5.92 8.23
C ASP A 38 15.92 6.45 8.20
N LEU A 39 15.23 6.33 7.06
CA LEU A 39 13.84 6.77 6.92
C LEU A 39 12.88 5.98 7.83
N ARG A 40 13.13 4.67 8.03
CA ARG A 40 12.36 3.84 8.98
C ARG A 40 12.59 4.27 10.41
N ASN A 41 13.84 4.58 10.78
CA ASN A 41 14.19 5.06 12.11
C ASN A 41 13.57 6.43 12.40
N GLU A 42 13.35 7.24 11.37
CA GLU A 42 12.61 8.51 11.45
C GLU A 42 11.09 8.33 11.54
N GLY A 43 10.59 7.09 11.49
CA GLY A 43 9.16 6.77 11.65
C GLY A 43 8.38 6.63 10.34
N MET A 44 9.04 6.64 9.18
CA MET A 44 8.38 6.39 7.90
C MET A 44 8.09 4.89 7.73
N GLU A 45 6.82 4.55 7.51
CA GLU A 45 6.46 3.17 7.17
C GLU A 45 6.82 2.88 5.70
N ILE A 46 7.77 1.97 5.48
CA ILE A 46 8.25 1.61 4.14
C ILE A 46 8.13 0.10 3.95
N ASP A 47 7.33 -0.30 2.96
CA ASP A 47 7.23 -1.69 2.54
C ASP A 47 8.40 -2.09 1.65
N THR A 48 8.92 -3.31 1.86
CA THR A 48 9.92 -3.94 0.99
C THR A 48 9.30 -5.13 0.28
N VAL A 49 9.37 -5.12 -1.05
CA VAL A 49 9.00 -6.23 -1.91
C VAL A 49 10.26 -6.81 -2.51
N LEU A 50 10.52 -8.09 -2.26
CA LEU A 50 11.67 -8.78 -2.83
C LEU A 50 11.31 -9.22 -4.25
N LYS A 51 12.11 -8.81 -5.23
CA LYS A 51 11.99 -9.18 -6.64
C LYS A 51 13.26 -9.90 -7.11
N TYR A 52 13.11 -10.66 -8.18
CA TYR A 52 14.20 -11.37 -8.84
C TYR A 52 14.41 -10.78 -10.22
N ASP A 53 15.66 -10.62 -10.60
CA ASP A 53 16.06 -10.19 -11.94
C ASP A 53 16.07 -11.39 -12.91
N GLU A 54 16.20 -11.14 -14.21
CA GLU A 54 16.25 -12.17 -15.26
C GLU A 54 17.44 -13.13 -15.07
N MET A 55 18.50 -12.67 -14.42
CA MET A 55 19.66 -13.48 -14.05
C MET A 55 19.50 -14.23 -12.71
N GLY A 56 18.32 -14.21 -12.10
CA GLY A 56 18.03 -14.86 -10.82
C GLY A 56 18.55 -14.10 -9.58
N LYS A 57 19.10 -12.88 -9.76
CA LYS A 57 19.60 -12.07 -8.65
C LYS A 57 18.45 -11.37 -7.92
N GLN A 58 18.43 -11.50 -6.61
CA GLN A 58 17.38 -10.88 -5.78
C GLN A 58 17.70 -9.41 -5.48
N TYR A 59 16.68 -8.55 -5.56
CA TYR A 59 16.74 -7.15 -5.16
C TYR A 59 15.48 -6.73 -4.40
N GLY A 60 15.61 -5.74 -3.52
CA GLY A 60 14.48 -5.16 -2.78
C GLY A 60 13.92 -3.96 -3.53
N GLU A 61 12.63 -3.95 -3.81
CA GLU A 61 11.88 -2.76 -4.20
C GLU A 61 11.23 -2.15 -2.96
N TYR A 62 11.37 -0.84 -2.80
CA TYR A 62 10.87 -0.11 -1.64
C TYR A 62 9.77 0.85 -2.07
N ARG A 63 8.74 0.97 -1.24
CA ARG A 63 7.62 1.89 -1.44
C ARG A 63 7.14 2.43 -0.10
N GLU A 64 6.69 3.68 -0.08
CA GLU A 64 6.00 4.22 1.08
C GLU A 64 4.75 3.39 1.36
N ARG A 65 4.62 2.90 2.59
CA ARG A 65 3.36 2.34 3.07
C ARG A 65 2.50 3.53 3.47
N ARG A 66 1.69 3.98 2.54
CA ARG A 66 0.65 4.96 2.88
C ARG A 66 -0.46 4.25 3.63
N PRO A 67 -0.82 4.70 4.85
CA PRO A 67 -2.15 4.40 5.34
C PRO A 67 -3.12 5.01 4.33
N ILE A 68 -3.93 4.19 3.68
CA ILE A 68 -4.96 4.71 2.79
C ILE A 68 -5.84 5.64 3.60
N GLY A 69 -5.98 6.86 3.06
CA GLY A 69 -6.80 7.91 3.64
C GLY A 69 -8.15 7.32 4.01
N VAL A 70 -8.52 7.55 5.26
CA VAL A 70 -9.71 6.99 5.93
C VAL A 70 -11.01 7.50 5.27
N HIS A 71 -11.05 7.94 4.01
CA HIS A 71 -12.17 8.71 3.44
C HIS A 71 -12.63 8.27 2.04
N ASP A 72 -11.98 7.32 1.38
CA ASP A 72 -12.42 6.87 0.06
C ASP A 72 -13.60 5.90 0.17
N LEU A 73 -14.69 6.26 -0.52
CA LEU A 73 -15.81 5.37 -0.77
C LEU A 73 -15.43 4.40 -1.87
N VAL A 74 -15.66 3.10 -1.63
CA VAL A 74 -15.42 2.03 -2.60
C VAL A 74 -16.69 1.28 -2.95
N GLN A 75 -16.80 0.91 -4.23
CA GLN A 75 -17.83 0.01 -4.74
C GLN A 75 -17.41 -1.45 -4.49
N ILE A 76 -18.34 -2.26 -4.00
CA ILE A 76 -18.12 -3.68 -3.74
C ILE A 76 -18.57 -4.48 -4.97
N LYS A 77 -17.63 -5.11 -5.69
CA LYS A 77 -17.93 -6.09 -6.73
C LYS A 77 -18.09 -7.48 -6.12
N ARG A 78 -18.96 -8.28 -6.74
CA ARG A 78 -19.23 -9.66 -6.33
C ARG A 78 -18.12 -10.56 -6.91
N GLY A 79 -17.33 -11.19 -6.05
CA GLY A 79 -16.31 -12.18 -6.40
C GLY A 79 -16.46 -13.47 -5.58
N TYR A 80 -15.77 -14.53 -6.01
CA TYR A 80 -15.78 -15.84 -5.35
C TYR A 80 -14.76 -15.89 -4.20
N GLY A 81 -15.23 -16.22 -2.99
CA GLY A 81 -14.36 -16.81 -1.95
C GLY A 81 -14.33 -16.13 -0.59
N ILE A 82 -14.89 -14.93 -0.42
CA ILE A 82 -15.04 -14.30 0.90
C ILE A 82 -16.49 -14.46 1.36
N GLY A 83 -16.70 -15.12 2.49
CA GLY A 83 -18.00 -15.25 3.13
C GLY A 83 -18.45 -13.91 3.72
N LEU A 84 -18.82 -12.93 2.88
CA LEU A 84 -19.39 -11.69 3.37
C LEU A 84 -20.70 -12.00 4.12
N PRO A 85 -20.88 -11.45 5.34
CA PRO A 85 -22.12 -11.59 6.09
C PRO A 85 -23.32 -11.22 5.24
N HIS A 86 -24.44 -11.93 5.42
CA HIS A 86 -25.65 -11.75 4.60
C HIS A 86 -26.13 -10.28 4.56
N TRP A 87 -25.94 -9.52 5.63
CA TRP A 87 -26.31 -8.11 5.70
C TRP A 87 -25.41 -7.19 4.82
N VAL A 88 -24.12 -7.53 4.64
CA VAL A 88 -23.16 -6.79 3.79
C VAL A 88 -23.48 -6.95 2.30
N ARG A 89 -24.03 -8.10 1.89
CA ARG A 89 -24.39 -8.39 0.48
C ARG A 89 -25.41 -7.42 -0.12
N LYS A 90 -26.13 -6.65 0.72
CA LYS A 90 -27.11 -5.64 0.32
C LYS A 90 -26.51 -4.22 0.22
N LEU A 91 -25.24 -4.04 0.56
CA LEU A 91 -24.55 -2.75 0.49
C LEU A 91 -23.98 -2.53 -0.91
N LYS A 92 -24.09 -1.29 -1.39
CA LYS A 92 -23.53 -0.86 -2.68
C LYS A 92 -22.17 -0.18 -2.51
N SER A 93 -21.95 0.46 -1.37
CA SER A 93 -20.76 1.24 -1.08
C SER A 93 -20.30 1.00 0.35
N ALA A 94 -19.00 1.17 0.57
CA ALA A 94 -18.40 1.14 1.89
C ALA A 94 -17.19 2.06 1.98
N ARG A 95 -16.71 2.34 3.18
CA ARG A 95 -15.60 3.28 3.41
C ARG A 95 -14.35 2.51 3.79
N VAL A 96 -13.24 2.71 3.09
CA VAL A 96 -11.98 2.07 3.49
C VAL A 96 -11.39 2.83 4.67
N ILE A 97 -10.99 2.07 5.68
CA ILE A 97 -10.38 2.59 6.92
C ILE A 97 -8.97 2.03 7.13
N GLY A 98 -8.53 1.07 6.32
CA GLY A 98 -7.16 0.55 6.35
C GLY A 98 -6.87 -0.39 5.18
N LYS A 99 -5.60 -0.73 4.97
CA LYS A 99 -5.18 -1.66 3.91
C LYS A 99 -3.99 -2.52 4.33
N ASN A 100 -3.99 -3.76 3.87
CA ASN A 100 -2.93 -4.76 4.00
C ASN A 100 -2.59 -5.32 2.61
N ARG A 101 -1.57 -6.19 2.51
CA ARG A 101 -0.98 -6.71 1.26
C ARG A 101 -2.01 -7.22 0.24
N ASP A 102 -3.06 -7.89 0.68
CA ASP A 102 -4.07 -8.53 -0.19
C ASP A 102 -5.52 -8.14 0.14
N ALA A 103 -5.73 -7.26 1.12
CA ALA A 103 -7.06 -6.92 1.60
C ALA A 103 -7.13 -5.49 2.13
N SER A 104 -8.30 -4.87 2.00
CA SER A 104 -8.63 -3.59 2.59
C SER A 104 -9.57 -3.77 3.77
N LEU A 105 -9.30 -3.06 4.87
CA LEU A 105 -10.20 -2.97 6.01
C LEU A 105 -11.27 -1.94 5.65
N VAL A 106 -12.50 -2.42 5.61
CA VAL A 106 -13.64 -1.64 5.16
C VAL A 106 -14.61 -1.48 6.31
N ARG A 107 -14.99 -0.24 6.59
CA ARG A 107 -16.08 0.12 7.48
C ARG A 107 -17.36 0.28 6.69
N PHE A 108 -18.35 -0.52 7.02
CA PHE A 108 -19.68 -0.41 6.44
C PHE A 108 -20.50 0.64 7.18
N ILE A 109 -20.95 1.67 6.47
CA ILE A 109 -21.76 2.76 7.05
C ILE A 109 -23.18 2.61 6.53
N ARG A 110 -24.03 1.84 7.23
CA ARG A 110 -25.49 1.83 6.99
C ARG A 110 -26.26 1.39 8.22
N GLY A 111 -26.90 2.36 8.90
CA GLY A 111 -27.72 2.09 10.09
C GLY A 111 -26.91 1.77 11.34
N LYS A 112 -27.51 1.07 12.32
CA LYS A 112 -26.89 0.78 13.63
C LYS A 112 -25.78 -0.28 13.61
N ASN A 113 -25.51 -0.94 12.49
CA ASN A 113 -24.43 -1.93 12.37
C ASN A 113 -23.18 -1.27 11.79
N ILE A 114 -22.21 -1.03 12.67
CA ILE A 114 -20.87 -0.52 12.33
C ILE A 114 -19.91 -1.67 12.63
N ASP A 115 -19.64 -2.49 11.64
CA ASP A 115 -18.63 -3.53 11.73
C ASP A 115 -17.50 -3.23 10.74
N ASP A 116 -16.27 -3.46 11.20
CA ASP A 116 -15.05 -3.32 10.43
C ASP A 116 -14.66 -4.72 9.91
N VAL A 117 -14.57 -4.90 8.59
CA VAL A 117 -14.28 -6.21 7.97
C VAL A 117 -13.21 -6.07 6.90
N TRP A 118 -12.29 -7.03 6.86
CA TRP A 118 -11.31 -7.15 5.79
C TRP A 118 -11.93 -7.75 4.53
N VAL A 119 -11.76 -7.08 3.39
CA VAL A 119 -12.26 -7.49 2.07
C VAL A 119 -11.11 -7.50 1.07
N ASN A 120 -11.07 -8.48 0.15
CA ASN A 120 -9.99 -8.57 -0.82
C ASN A 120 -10.04 -7.40 -1.82
N ASP A 121 -8.88 -6.85 -2.14
CA ASP A 121 -8.72 -5.73 -3.07
C ASP A 121 -9.29 -6.01 -4.46
N ARG A 122 -9.21 -7.25 -4.95
CA ARG A 122 -9.78 -7.64 -6.26
C ARG A 122 -11.30 -7.45 -6.34
N GLU A 123 -11.95 -7.48 -5.18
CA GLU A 123 -13.40 -7.31 -5.06
C GLU A 123 -13.80 -5.85 -4.82
N LEU A 124 -12.86 -4.98 -4.43
CA LEU A 124 -13.06 -3.55 -4.31
C LEU A 124 -12.59 -2.88 -5.62
N VAL A 125 -13.52 -2.64 -6.54
CA VAL A 125 -13.21 -1.95 -7.79
C VAL A 125 -13.99 -0.65 -7.84
N ASN A 126 -13.28 0.45 -7.60
CA ASN A 126 -13.69 1.78 -8.04
C ASN A 126 -13.68 1.78 -9.57
N ALA A 127 -14.86 1.61 -10.17
CA ALA A 127 -15.05 2.10 -11.52
C ALA A 127 -15.35 3.60 -11.38
N ASP A 128 -14.52 4.44 -11.99
CA ASP A 128 -14.91 5.80 -12.39
C ASP A 128 -16.23 5.76 -13.18
#